data_AF-A0A8T4KRI7-F1
#
_entry.id   AF-A0A8T4KRI7-F1
#
_cell.length_a   1.000
_cell.length_b   1.000
_cell.length_c   1.000
_cell.angle_alpha   90.00
_cell.angle_beta   90.00
_cell.angle_gamma   90.00
#
_symmetry.space_group_name_H-M   'P 1'
#
loop_
_entity.id
_entity.type
_entity.pdbx_description
1 polymer ?
#
loop_
_entity_poly.entity_id
_entity_poly.type
_entity_poly.pdbx_seq_one_letter_code
_entity_poly.pdbx_strand_id
1 'polypeptide(L)'
;MVIQIITTPSIPALPKIEDKKKIDVRYMLTPPFASVHIHWDNTIHELVYEIEEPIINEYEMAVLAKIEEAMLELININVAIEKTLEATTTYLDKTTRLLIDELNIKITPDSYNKLFYYLYRDFIGMNEIDPLLRDYFIEDIECNGIDSPIYVIHR
;
A
#
# COMPACT_ATOMS: atom_id res chain seq x y z
N MET A 1 14.12 0.98 14.50
CA MET A 1 13.46 2.26 14.18
C MET A 1 12.11 1.87 13.61
N VAL A 2 10.99 2.37 14.16
CA VAL A 2 9.66 2.07 13.61
C VAL A 2 9.55 2.82 12.29
N ILE A 3 9.25 2.09 11.22
CA ILE A 3 9.00 2.69 9.90
C ILE A 3 7.75 3.56 10.05
N GLN A 4 7.88 4.86 9.78
CA GLN A 4 6.74 5.76 9.79
C GLN A 4 6.04 5.71 8.44
N ILE A 5 4.87 5.09 8.42
CA ILE A 5 3.96 5.12 7.28
C ILE A 5 3.12 6.39 7.41
N ILE A 6 3.34 7.34 6.51
CA ILE A 6 2.59 8.61 6.49
C ILE A 6 1.30 8.38 5.72
N THR A 7 0.19 8.35 6.44
CA THR A 7 -1.15 8.07 5.89
C THR A 7 -1.89 9.30 5.38
N THR A 8 -1.37 10.50 5.69
CA THR A 8 -1.91 11.79 5.25
C THR A 8 -0.79 12.60 4.61
N PRO A 9 -0.40 12.30 3.36
CA PRO A 9 0.61 13.08 2.66
C PRO A 9 0.11 14.50 2.38
N SER A 10 1.04 15.43 2.16
CA SER A 10 0.69 16.77 1.69
C SER A 10 0.06 16.69 0.30
N ILE A 11 -1.10 17.31 0.14
CA ILE A 11 -1.81 17.36 -1.15
C ILE A 11 -0.95 18.16 -2.15
N PRO A 12 -0.51 17.54 -3.26
CA PRO A 12 0.30 18.22 -4.26
C PRO A 12 -0.55 19.20 -5.09
N ALA A 13 0.06 20.26 -5.59
CA ALA A 13 -0.59 21.11 -6.59
C ALA A 13 -0.50 20.43 -7.96
N LEU A 14 -1.65 20.05 -8.53
CA LEU A 14 -1.71 19.44 -9.86
C LEU A 14 -1.83 20.50 -10.97
N PRO A 15 -1.11 20.35 -12.09
CA PRO A 15 -1.24 21.26 -13.22
C PRO A 15 -2.60 21.09 -13.90
N LYS A 16 -3.22 22.20 -14.30
CA LYS A 16 -4.43 22.16 -15.13
C LYS A 16 -4.04 21.91 -16.59
N ILE A 17 -4.23 20.67 -17.05
CA ILE A 17 -3.95 20.26 -18.44
C ILE A 17 -5.29 20.04 -19.15
N GLU A 18 -5.56 20.84 -20.19
CA GLU A 18 -6.83 20.73 -20.94
C GLU A 18 -6.86 19.50 -21.85
N ASP A 19 -5.72 19.16 -22.44
CA ASP A 19 -5.58 18.02 -23.33
C ASP A 19 -5.23 16.75 -22.54
N LYS A 20 -6.21 15.86 -22.40
CA LYS A 20 -6.06 14.58 -21.67
C LYS A 20 -4.88 13.75 -22.17
N LYS A 21 -4.50 13.87 -23.45
CA LYS A 21 -3.38 13.11 -24.04
C LYS A 21 -2.01 13.57 -23.57
N LYS A 22 -1.94 14.72 -22.91
CA LYS A 22 -0.71 15.30 -22.36
C LYS A 22 -0.59 15.15 -20.86
N ILE A 23 -1.57 14.48 -20.22
CA ILE A 23 -1.50 14.21 -18.79
C ILE A 23 -0.41 13.17 -18.56
N ASP A 24 0.54 13.55 -17.70
CA ASP A 24 1.61 12.70 -17.17
C ASP A 24 2.01 13.32 -15.81
N VAL A 25 1.41 12.82 -14.74
CA VAL A 25 1.61 13.33 -13.38
C VAL A 25 1.86 12.18 -12.40
N ARG A 26 2.80 12.39 -11.47
CA ARG A 26 3.11 11.43 -10.42
C ARG A 26 3.12 12.12 -9.06
N TYR A 27 2.49 11.51 -8.06
CA TYR A 27 2.54 12.00 -6.68
C TYR A 27 2.40 10.88 -5.66
N MET A 28 2.82 11.15 -4.42
CA MET A 28 2.84 10.17 -3.35
C MET A 28 1.48 10.05 -2.66
N LEU A 29 1.07 8.80 -2.42
CA LEU A 29 -0.12 8.44 -1.65
C LEU A 29 0.26 7.97 -0.24
N THR A 30 1.35 7.22 -0.13
CA THR A 30 1.87 6.70 1.15
C THR A 30 3.40 6.72 1.12
N PRO A 31 4.05 7.86 1.45
CA PRO A 31 5.50 7.97 1.37
C PRO A 31 6.24 7.01 2.30
N PRO A 32 7.37 6.41 1.86
CA PRO A 32 7.95 6.39 0.51
C PRO A 32 7.45 5.22 -0.38
N PHE A 33 6.38 4.53 0.02
CA PHE A 33 6.02 3.21 -0.51
C PHE A 33 5.10 3.23 -1.71
N ALA A 34 4.06 4.08 -1.70
CA ALA A 34 3.06 4.11 -2.75
C ALA A 34 2.94 5.49 -3.39
N SER A 35 3.02 5.52 -4.71
CA SER A 35 2.66 6.66 -5.56
C SER A 35 1.57 6.27 -6.55
N VAL A 36 0.94 7.29 -7.13
CA VAL A 36 0.15 7.14 -8.35
C VAL A 36 0.87 7.81 -9.50
N HIS A 37 0.82 7.16 -10.66
CA HIS A 37 1.16 7.72 -11.95
C HIS A 37 -0.11 7.81 -12.82
N ILE A 38 -0.57 9.03 -13.09
CA ILE A 38 -1.71 9.28 -13.97
C ILE A 38 -1.18 9.71 -15.33
N HIS A 39 -1.44 8.91 -16.35
CA HIS A 39 -0.90 9.15 -17.69
C HIS A 39 -1.83 8.68 -18.81
N TRP A 40 -1.66 9.25 -20.00
CA TRP A 40 -2.37 8.79 -21.19
C TRP A 40 -1.71 7.54 -21.80
N ASP A 41 -2.45 6.45 -21.92
CA ASP A 41 -2.01 5.23 -22.61
C ASP A 41 -2.47 5.27 -24.09
N ASN A 42 -1.50 5.27 -25.01
CA ASN A 42 -1.76 5.28 -26.45
C ASN A 42 -2.22 3.94 -27.02
N THR A 43 -2.06 2.84 -26.28
CA THR A 43 -2.46 1.49 -26.68
C THR A 43 -3.97 1.36 -26.55
N ILE A 44 -4.50 1.68 -25.37
CA ILE A 44 -5.94 1.58 -25.08
C ILE A 44 -6.68 2.90 -25.36
N HIS A 45 -5.97 4.00 -25.62
CA HIS A 45 -6.52 5.33 -25.86
C HIS A 45 -7.35 5.87 -24.68
N GLU A 46 -6.88 5.61 -23.47
CA GLU A 46 -7.53 6.05 -22.22
C GLU A 46 -6.52 6.69 -21.26
N LEU A 47 -7.04 7.43 -20.28
CA LEU A 47 -6.25 7.94 -19.17
C LEU A 47 -6.19 6.86 -18.08
N VAL A 48 -4.98 6.42 -17.74
CA VAL A 48 -4.73 5.35 -16.78
C VAL A 48 -4.35 5.94 -15.43
N TYR A 49 -4.95 5.41 -14.37
CA TYR A 49 -4.56 5.63 -12.98
C TYR A 49 -3.75 4.40 -12.54
N GLU A 50 -2.42 4.52 -12.51
CA GLU A 50 -1.53 3.41 -12.15
C GLU A 50 -1.00 3.60 -10.72
N ILE A 51 -1.24 2.62 -9.86
CA ILE A 51 -0.67 2.59 -8.51
C ILE A 51 0.72 1.93 -8.60
N GLU A 52 1.73 2.63 -8.08
CA GLU A 52 3.10 2.17 -8.02
C GLU A 52 3.44 1.84 -6.56
N GLU A 53 3.49 0.54 -6.23
CA GLU A 53 3.88 0.01 -4.92
C GLU A 53 5.30 -0.59 -4.95
N PRO A 54 5.91 -0.93 -3.80
CA PRO A 54 7.27 -1.47 -3.76
C PRO A 54 7.35 -2.84 -4.43
N ILE A 55 8.18 -2.96 -5.47
CA ILE A 55 8.39 -4.24 -6.16
C ILE A 55 9.09 -5.23 -5.22
N ILE A 56 8.42 -6.37 -5.00
CA ILE A 56 8.94 -7.52 -4.27
C ILE A 56 9.24 -8.69 -5.22
N ASN A 57 10.31 -9.42 -4.95
CA ASN A 57 10.68 -10.62 -5.72
C ASN A 57 10.01 -11.90 -5.18
N GLU A 58 10.19 -13.03 -5.87
CA GLU A 58 9.58 -14.32 -5.48
C GLU A 58 9.95 -14.77 -4.05
N TYR A 59 11.18 -14.51 -3.61
CA TYR A 59 11.61 -14.84 -2.25
C TYR A 59 10.92 -13.94 -1.21
N GLU A 60 10.87 -12.64 -1.47
CA GLU A 60 10.17 -11.67 -0.62
C GLU A 60 8.67 -12.00 -0.53
N MET A 61 8.04 -12.36 -1.65
CA MET A 61 6.63 -12.78 -1.69
C MET A 61 6.39 -14.06 -0.87
N ALA A 62 7.27 -15.06 -0.97
CA ALA A 62 7.17 -16.27 -0.16
C ALA A 62 7.37 -15.99 1.34
N VAL A 63 8.26 -15.05 1.68
CA VAL A 63 8.46 -14.59 3.06
C VAL A 63 7.23 -13.85 3.57
N LEU A 64 6.64 -12.96 2.78
CA LEU A 64 5.43 -12.21 3.13
C LEU A 64 4.30 -13.17 3.52
N ALA A 65 3.98 -14.10 2.62
CA ALA A 65 2.91 -15.09 2.83
C ALA A 65 3.15 -15.93 4.09
N LYS A 66 4.39 -16.34 4.34
CA LYS A 66 4.75 -17.11 5.55
C LYS A 66 4.56 -16.30 6.83
N ILE A 67 4.91 -15.01 6.81
CA ILE A 67 4.73 -14.12 7.95
C ILE A 67 3.23 -13.87 8.19
N GLU A 68 2.46 -13.63 7.14
CA GLU A 68 1.01 -13.44 7.21
C GLU A 68 0.31 -14.65 7.83
N GLU A 69 0.63 -15.85 7.35
CA GLU A 69 0.09 -17.11 7.89
C GLU A 69 0.41 -17.26 9.38
N ALA A 70 1.68 -17.05 9.76
CA ALA A 70 2.09 -17.13 11.17
C ALA A 70 1.46 -16.05 12.04
N MET A 71 1.24 -14.84 11.52
CA MET A 71 0.54 -13.77 12.23
C MET A 71 -0.92 -14.10 12.51
N LEU A 72 -1.61 -14.75 11.56
CA LEU A 72 -3.01 -15.17 11.73
C LEU A 72 -3.15 -16.20 12.86
N GLU A 73 -2.16 -17.08 13.05
CA GLU A 73 -2.12 -18.02 14.17
C GLU A 73 -1.87 -17.34 15.53
N LEU A 74 -1.20 -16.19 15.53
CA LEU A 74 -0.83 -15.43 16.73
C LEU A 74 -1.86 -14.37 17.15
N ILE A 75 -3.02 -14.25 16.48
CA ILE A 75 -3.99 -13.18 16.74
C ILE A 75 -4.34 -13.14 18.24
N ASN A 76 -3.82 -12.09 18.88
CA ASN A 76 -3.99 -11.85 20.30
C ASN A 76 -5.11 -10.82 20.50
N ILE A 77 -6.22 -11.26 21.09
CA ILE A 77 -7.43 -10.45 21.35
C ILE A 77 -7.10 -9.17 22.16
N ASN A 78 -6.00 -9.14 22.90
CA ASN A 78 -5.63 -8.00 23.74
C ASN A 78 -5.19 -6.75 22.97
N VAL A 79 -4.70 -6.86 21.73
CA VAL A 79 -4.33 -5.68 20.91
C VAL A 79 -5.57 -4.91 20.45
N ALA A 80 -6.72 -5.59 20.33
CA ALA A 80 -7.99 -4.94 20.02
C ALA A 80 -8.49 -4.00 21.13
N ILE A 81 -7.85 -4.01 22.31
CA ILE A 81 -8.23 -3.23 23.48
C ILE A 81 -7.58 -1.82 23.45
N GLU A 82 -6.35 -1.70 22.97
CA GLU A 82 -5.68 -0.41 22.74
C GLU A 82 -5.94 0.06 21.30
N LYS A 83 -7.07 0.74 21.09
CA LYS A 83 -7.62 1.13 19.78
C LYS A 83 -6.87 2.26 19.04
N THR A 84 -5.57 2.49 19.29
CA THR A 84 -4.82 3.54 18.59
C THR A 84 -4.03 2.97 17.43
N LEU A 85 -3.99 3.70 16.32
CA LEU A 85 -3.23 3.32 15.12
C LEU A 85 -1.75 3.06 15.44
N GLU A 86 -1.16 3.87 16.32
CA GLU A 86 0.24 3.76 16.73
C GLU A 86 0.51 2.47 17.51
N ALA A 87 -0.37 2.08 18.43
CA ALA A 87 -0.25 0.85 19.20
C ALA A 87 -0.36 -0.38 18.29
N THR A 88 -1.34 -0.38 17.37
CA THR A 88 -1.51 -1.46 16.38
C THR A 88 -0.31 -1.57 15.45
N THR A 89 0.21 -0.45 14.95
CA THR A 89 1.41 -0.42 14.09
C THR A 89 2.64 -0.93 14.82
N THR A 90 2.81 -0.55 16.09
CA THR A 90 3.92 -1.00 16.92
C THR A 90 3.84 -2.49 17.23
N TYR A 91 2.63 -3.00 17.48
CA TYR A 91 2.40 -4.43 17.66
C TYR A 91 2.76 -5.21 16.38
N LEU A 92 2.32 -4.72 15.22
CA LEU A 92 2.64 -5.33 13.93
C LEU A 92 4.15 -5.40 13.69
N ASP A 93 4.90 -4.30 13.90
CA ASP A 93 6.37 -4.27 13.73
C ASP A 93 7.06 -5.26 14.67
N LYS A 94 6.68 -5.28 15.96
CA LYS A 94 7.27 -6.20 16.95
C LYS A 94 7.00 -7.66 16.61
N THR A 95 5.77 -7.99 16.27
CA THR A 95 5.38 -9.36 15.91
C THR A 95 6.08 -9.81 14.63
N THR A 96 6.18 -8.94 13.62
CA THR A 96 6.92 -9.23 12.37
C THR A 96 8.37 -9.59 12.68
N ARG A 97 9.05 -8.79 13.50
CA ARG A 97 10.45 -9.02 13.88
C ARG A 97 10.64 -10.31 14.65
N LEU A 98 9.74 -10.62 15.58
CA LEU A 98 9.75 -11.87 16.33
C LEU A 98 9.64 -13.07 15.38
N LEU A 99 8.66 -13.05 14.47
CA LEU A 99 8.46 -14.12 13.50
C LEU A 99 9.65 -14.31 12.56
N ILE A 100 10.27 -13.23 12.10
CA ILE A 100 11.49 -13.31 11.27
C ILE A 100 12.61 -14.06 12.01
N ASP A 101 12.80 -13.77 13.29
CA ASP A 101 13.84 -14.39 14.12
C ASP A 101 13.50 -15.86 14.42
N GLU A 102 12.29 -16.15 14.90
CA GLU A 102 11.83 -17.51 15.25
C GLU A 102 11.82 -18.46 14.04
N LEU A 103 11.44 -17.94 12.87
CA LEU A 103 11.41 -18.70 11.62
C LEU A 103 12.78 -18.72 10.92
N ASN A 104 13.81 -18.09 11.49
CA ASN A 104 15.17 -17.97 10.95
C ASN A 104 15.18 -17.47 9.49
N ILE A 105 14.35 -16.47 9.21
CA ILE A 105 14.20 -15.86 7.88
C ILE A 105 15.33 -14.84 7.68
N LYS A 106 15.97 -14.90 6.51
CA LYS A 106 17.10 -14.02 6.16
C LYS A 106 16.67 -12.98 5.14
N ILE A 107 16.39 -11.77 5.61
CA ILE A 107 16.03 -10.64 4.76
C ILE A 107 16.91 -9.43 5.04
N THR A 108 17.04 -8.57 4.02
CA THR A 108 17.75 -7.29 4.17
C THR A 108 16.85 -6.26 4.87
N PRO A 109 17.42 -5.16 5.41
CA PRO A 109 16.61 -4.06 5.93
C PRO A 109 15.67 -3.43 4.89
N ASP A 110 16.09 -3.39 3.61
CA ASP A 110 15.26 -2.89 2.50
C ASP A 110 14.07 -3.81 2.26
N SER A 111 14.32 -5.12 2.15
CA SER A 111 13.28 -6.14 2.03
C SER A 111 12.30 -6.06 3.21
N TYR A 112 12.79 -5.89 4.43
CA TYR A 112 11.93 -5.69 5.59
C TYR A 112 11.00 -4.49 5.43
N ASN A 113 11.50 -3.35 4.92
CA ASN A 113 10.67 -2.16 4.74
C ASN A 113 9.54 -2.39 3.73
N LYS A 114 9.84 -3.08 2.61
CA LYS A 114 8.82 -3.43 1.61
C LYS A 114 7.77 -4.37 2.19
N LEU A 115 8.21 -5.43 2.87
CA LEU A 115 7.32 -6.40 3.50
C LEU A 115 6.44 -5.73 4.57
N PHE A 116 7.03 -4.86 5.38
CA PHE A 116 6.29 -4.13 6.41
C PHE A 116 5.23 -3.20 5.82
N TYR A 117 5.49 -2.59 4.66
CA TYR A 117 4.46 -1.82 3.94
C TYR A 117 3.26 -2.69 3.59
N TYR A 118 3.46 -3.87 2.98
CA TYR A 118 2.37 -4.78 2.64
C TYR A 118 1.64 -5.29 3.88
N LEU A 119 2.36 -5.70 4.93
CA LEU A 119 1.75 -6.10 6.19
C LEU A 119 0.90 -4.97 6.80
N TYR A 120 1.39 -3.73 6.78
CA TYR A 120 0.61 -2.59 7.27
C TYR A 120 -0.64 -2.36 6.40
N ARG A 121 -0.46 -2.34 5.08
CA ARG A 121 -1.53 -2.14 4.10
C ARG A 121 -2.66 -3.16 4.30
N ASP A 122 -2.31 -4.41 4.60
CA ASP A 122 -3.25 -5.53 4.62
C ASP A 122 -3.87 -5.77 6.02
N PHE A 123 -3.11 -5.60 7.11
CA PHE A 123 -3.62 -5.79 8.47
C PHE A 123 -4.25 -4.53 9.09
N ILE A 124 -3.77 -3.35 8.72
CA ILE A 124 -4.19 -2.07 9.31
C ILE A 124 -4.96 -1.23 8.29
N GLY A 125 -4.50 -1.22 7.04
CA GLY A 125 -5.19 -0.57 5.93
C GLY A 125 -6.34 -1.39 5.38
N MET A 126 -6.74 -1.05 4.16
CA MET A 126 -7.80 -1.72 3.41
C MET A 126 -7.27 -2.58 2.27
N ASN A 127 -6.16 -3.29 2.49
CA ASN A 127 -5.56 -4.20 1.52
C ASN A 127 -5.25 -3.50 0.18
N GLU A 128 -5.47 -4.14 -0.97
CA GLU A 128 -5.06 -3.61 -2.28
C GLU A 128 -5.73 -2.28 -2.66
N ILE A 129 -6.90 -1.95 -2.08
CA ILE A 129 -7.59 -0.68 -2.33
C ILE A 129 -7.08 0.46 -1.44
N ASP A 130 -6.23 0.17 -0.46
CA ASP A 130 -5.73 1.15 0.52
C ASP A 130 -5.07 2.38 -0.13
N PRO A 131 -4.22 2.26 -1.17
CA PRO A 131 -3.64 3.44 -1.82
C PRO A 131 -4.71 4.35 -2.45
N LEU A 132 -5.73 3.76 -3.10
CA LEU A 132 -6.84 4.52 -3.69
C LEU A 132 -7.62 5.30 -2.62
N LEU A 133 -7.91 4.66 -1.49
CA LEU A 133 -8.65 5.29 -0.39
C LEU A 133 -7.86 6.41 0.30
N ARG A 134 -6.53 6.43 0.14
CA ARG A 134 -5.67 7.50 0.65
C ARG A 134 -5.54 8.68 -0.30
N ASP A 135 -5.98 8.55 -1.55
CA ASP A 135 -5.91 9.63 -2.52
C ASP A 135 -7.00 10.68 -2.26
N TYR A 136 -6.58 11.90 -1.93
CA TYR A 136 -7.47 13.03 -1.72
C TYR A 136 -8.27 13.43 -2.97
N PHE A 137 -7.74 13.13 -4.16
CA PHE A 137 -8.35 13.54 -5.43
C PHE A 137 -9.36 12.54 -5.97
N ILE A 138 -9.44 11.32 -5.41
CA ILE A 138 -10.47 10.35 -5.79
C ILE A 138 -11.79 10.73 -5.12
N GLU A 139 -12.85 10.79 -5.93
CA GLU A 139 -14.22 11.01 -5.47
C GLU A 139 -14.98 9.69 -5.37
N ASP A 140 -14.92 8.86 -6.41
CA ASP A 140 -15.61 7.59 -6.50
C ASP A 140 -14.63 6.48 -6.95
N ILE A 141 -14.86 5.27 -6.44
CA ILE A 141 -14.18 4.03 -6.85
C ILE A 141 -15.27 3.04 -7.28
N GLU A 142 -15.20 2.57 -8.51
CA GLU A 142 -16.16 1.65 -9.11
C GLU A 142 -15.51 0.30 -9.41
N CYS A 143 -16.07 -0.76 -8.81
CA CYS A 143 -15.68 -2.14 -9.03
C CYS A 143 -16.86 -2.90 -9.67
N ASN A 144 -16.73 -3.20 -10.97
CA ASN A 144 -17.81 -3.78 -11.77
C ASN A 144 -17.89 -5.31 -11.73
N GLY A 145 -16.95 -5.97 -11.08
CA GLY A 145 -16.93 -7.42 -10.89
C GLY A 145 -15.60 -8.04 -11.26
N ILE A 146 -15.62 -9.37 -11.36
CA ILE A 146 -14.43 -10.19 -11.64
C ILE A 146 -13.91 -9.87 -13.05
N ASP A 147 -12.59 -9.91 -13.22
CA ASP A 147 -11.88 -9.65 -14.49
C ASP A 147 -12.17 -8.29 -15.13
N SER A 148 -12.62 -7.32 -14.33
CA SER A 148 -12.84 -5.93 -14.75
C SER A 148 -11.85 -5.00 -14.05
N PRO A 149 -11.30 -3.98 -14.73
CA PRO A 149 -10.48 -2.98 -14.06
C PRO A 149 -11.31 -2.16 -13.07
N ILE A 150 -10.62 -1.61 -12.07
CA ILE A 150 -11.21 -0.61 -11.18
C ILE A 150 -11.23 0.73 -11.91
N TYR A 151 -12.38 1.40 -11.90
CA TYR A 151 -12.53 2.75 -12.42
C TYR A 151 -12.57 3.75 -11.27
N VAL A 152 -11.99 4.93 -11.49
CA VAL A 152 -11.97 6.01 -10.50
C VAL A 152 -12.47 7.31 -11.11
N ILE A 153 -13.20 8.09 -10.31
CA ILE A 153 -13.49 9.48 -10.62
C ILE A 153 -12.48 10.35 -9.90
N HIS A 154 -11.61 11.01 -10.66
CA HIS A 154 -10.54 11.86 -10.15
C HIS A 154 -10.88 13.34 -10.41
N ARG A 155 -10.65 14.19 -9.40
CA ARG A 155 -10.87 15.64 -9.45
C ARG A 155 -10.02 16.40 -10.46
#